data_AF-A0A2G5PDZ9-F1
#
_entry.id   AF-A0A2G5PDZ9-F1
#
_cell.length_a   1.000
_cell.length_b   1.000
_cell.length_c   1.000
_cell.angle_alpha   90.00
_cell.angle_beta   90.00
_cell.angle_gamma   90.00
#
_symmetry.space_group_name_H-M   'P 1'
#
loop_
_entity.id
_entity.type
_entity.pdbx_description
1 polymer ?
#
loop_
_entity_poly.entity_id
_entity_poly.type
_entity_poly.pdbx_seq_one_letter_code
_entity_poly.pdbx_strand_id
1 'polypeptide(L)'
;MTRAVIRRLLNRAGRRIDAQIDTGAGWQDTEALPWQAPFHSEFELARYEGQPEHATVLPVCPTSFRDFMVFEKHAIDAARGLTRRFMPAIYPVARAFERVTGRTFPPFRPHTLWYRQPIYYMSNALTLIPSGVPVSPPAYTTALDFELELGVGVIEHLIGGAE
;
A
#
# COMPACT_ATOMS: atom_id res chain seq x y z
N MET A 1 24.80 -4.96 9.67
CA MET A 1 23.92 -6.07 9.24
C MET A 1 23.50 -5.80 7.81
N THR A 2 23.93 -6.61 6.86
CA THR A 2 23.47 -6.52 5.47
C THR A 2 22.01 -6.96 5.45
N ARG A 3 21.11 -6.07 5.04
CA ARG A 3 19.67 -6.37 4.99
C ARG A 3 19.45 -7.36 3.86
N ALA A 4 19.14 -8.62 4.18
CA ALA A 4 18.79 -9.62 3.18
C ALA A 4 17.55 -9.15 2.40
N VAL A 5 17.66 -9.11 1.06
CA VAL A 5 16.54 -8.78 0.17
C VAL A 5 15.95 -10.09 -0.32
N ILE A 6 14.64 -10.28 -0.11
CA ILE A 6 13.91 -11.47 -0.56
C ILE A 6 12.95 -11.06 -1.67
N ARG A 7 12.87 -11.88 -2.72
CA ARG A 7 11.79 -11.84 -3.72
C ARG A 7 11.09 -13.18 -3.79
N ARG A 8 9.86 -13.17 -4.28
CA ARG A 8 9.07 -14.38 -4.49
C ARG A 8 8.59 -14.41 -5.94
N LEU A 9 8.64 -15.59 -6.56
CA LEU A 9 8.32 -15.80 -7.95
C LEU A 9 7.26 -16.90 -8.10
N LEU A 10 6.32 -16.69 -9.00
CA LEU A 10 5.30 -17.69 -9.32
C LEU A 10 5.93 -18.83 -10.13
N ASN A 11 5.72 -20.07 -9.66
CA ASN A 11 6.07 -21.29 -10.39
C ASN A 11 4.79 -22.06 -10.71
N ARG A 12 4.23 -21.85 -11.90
CA ARG A 12 2.94 -22.44 -12.27
C ARG A 12 3.09 -23.90 -12.61
N ALA A 13 4.18 -24.28 -13.27
CA ALA A 13 4.46 -25.67 -13.62
C ALA A 13 4.51 -26.57 -12.36
N GLY A 14 5.15 -26.07 -11.30
CA GLY A 14 5.27 -26.73 -10.01
C GLY A 14 4.15 -26.42 -9.03
N ARG A 15 3.13 -25.62 -9.41
CA ARG A 15 2.03 -25.17 -8.55
C ARG A 15 2.50 -24.67 -7.19
N ARG A 16 3.49 -23.78 -7.17
CA ARG A 16 4.07 -23.22 -5.94
C ARG A 16 4.58 -21.80 -6.15
N ILE A 17 5.03 -21.19 -5.07
CA ILE A 17 5.72 -19.89 -5.09
C ILE A 17 7.13 -20.13 -4.57
N ASP A 18 8.11 -19.88 -5.44
CA ASP A 18 9.52 -20.00 -5.09
C ASP A 18 9.99 -18.70 -4.43
N ALA A 19 10.86 -18.80 -3.43
CA ALA A 19 11.50 -17.65 -2.79
C ALA A 19 12.98 -17.61 -3.16
N GLN A 20 13.50 -16.40 -3.35
CA GLN A 20 14.90 -16.16 -3.64
C GLN A 20 15.46 -15.06 -2.76
N ILE A 21 16.72 -15.23 -2.35
CA ILE A 21 17.47 -14.26 -1.56
C ILE A 21 18.58 -13.65 -2.40
N ASP A 22 18.80 -12.34 -2.26
CA ASP A 22 19.95 -11.67 -2.84
C ASP A 22 21.16 -11.83 -1.94
N THR A 23 22.19 -12.50 -2.46
CA THR A 23 23.45 -12.77 -1.77
C THR A 23 24.51 -11.71 -2.04
N GLY A 24 24.22 -10.72 -2.90
CA GLY A 24 25.20 -9.79 -3.46
C GLY A 24 26.01 -10.37 -4.64
N ALA A 25 26.07 -11.70 -4.77
CA ALA A 25 26.59 -12.40 -5.94
C ALA A 25 25.48 -12.78 -6.94
N GLY A 26 24.22 -12.49 -6.60
CA GLY A 26 23.04 -12.84 -7.38
C GLY A 26 21.93 -13.46 -6.53
N TRP A 27 20.80 -13.73 -7.20
CA TRP A 27 19.63 -14.37 -6.61
C TRP A 27 19.83 -15.88 -6.50
N GLN A 28 19.56 -16.44 -5.33
CA GLN A 28 19.60 -17.87 -5.08
C GLN A 28 18.28 -18.34 -4.46
N ASP A 29 17.83 -19.53 -4.82
CA ASP A 29 16.64 -20.14 -4.23
C ASP A 29 16.82 -20.33 -2.73
N THR A 30 15.74 -20.10 -1.98
CA THR A 30 15.74 -20.26 -0.53
C THR A 30 14.40 -20.75 -0.04
N GLU A 31 14.43 -21.67 0.93
CA GLU A 31 13.25 -22.05 1.71
C GLU A 31 13.13 -21.24 3.01
N ALA A 32 14.17 -20.48 3.36
CA ALA A 32 14.27 -19.74 4.60
C ALA A 32 13.56 -18.38 4.50
N LEU A 33 12.23 -18.39 4.60
CA LEU A 33 11.45 -17.17 4.82
C LEU A 33 11.52 -16.79 6.31
N PRO A 34 11.75 -15.52 6.66
CA PRO A 34 11.77 -15.08 8.05
C PRO A 34 10.36 -14.95 8.67
N TRP A 35 9.35 -15.49 8.00
CA TRP A 35 7.95 -15.42 8.40
C TRP A 35 7.16 -16.64 7.95
N GLN A 36 6.08 -16.93 8.67
CA GLN A 36 5.11 -17.95 8.29
C GLN A 36 4.06 -17.35 7.36
N ALA A 37 3.68 -18.09 6.32
CA ALA A 37 2.56 -17.73 5.46
C ALA A 37 1.25 -17.84 6.27
N PRO A 38 0.43 -16.79 6.35
CA PRO A 38 -0.82 -16.84 7.11
C PRO A 38 -1.94 -17.59 6.39
N PHE A 39 -1.75 -17.95 5.11
CA PHE A 39 -2.71 -18.67 4.30
C PHE A 39 -2.10 -19.93 3.69
N HIS A 40 -2.94 -20.88 3.29
CA HIS A 40 -2.51 -22.06 2.55
C HIS A 40 -1.99 -21.69 1.16
N SER A 41 -1.08 -22.50 0.62
CA SER A 41 -0.46 -22.27 -0.69
C SER A 41 -1.48 -22.16 -1.82
N GLU A 42 -2.55 -22.95 -1.79
CA GLU A 42 -3.63 -22.89 -2.79
C GLU A 42 -4.30 -21.52 -2.84
N PHE A 43 -4.55 -20.92 -1.66
CA PHE A 43 -5.12 -19.58 -1.56
C PHE A 43 -4.17 -18.53 -2.13
N GLU A 44 -2.87 -18.59 -1.80
CA GLU A 44 -1.89 -17.65 -2.34
C GLU A 44 -1.75 -17.78 -3.86
N LEU A 45 -1.73 -19.00 -4.39
CA LEU A 45 -1.62 -19.25 -5.84
C LEU A 45 -2.83 -18.70 -6.60
N ALA A 46 -4.04 -18.86 -6.06
CA ALA A 46 -5.26 -18.33 -6.68
C ALA A 46 -5.22 -16.80 -6.86
N ARG A 47 -4.50 -16.06 -6.01
CA ARG A 47 -4.34 -14.60 -6.15
C ARG A 47 -3.58 -14.19 -7.42
N TYR A 48 -2.77 -15.09 -7.96
CA TYR A 48 -1.92 -14.84 -9.12
C TYR A 48 -2.37 -15.64 -10.34
N GLU A 49 -3.62 -16.11 -10.35
CA GLU A 49 -4.19 -16.73 -11.53
C GLU A 49 -4.13 -15.78 -12.74
N GLY A 50 -3.75 -16.32 -13.90
CA GLY A 50 -3.56 -15.54 -15.12
C GLY A 50 -2.22 -14.80 -15.24
N GLN A 51 -1.40 -14.75 -14.17
CA GLN A 51 -0.05 -14.17 -14.25
C GLN A 51 0.92 -15.10 -15.01
N PRO A 52 1.97 -14.57 -15.66
CA PRO A 52 2.95 -15.38 -16.39
C PRO A 52 3.83 -16.23 -15.45
N GLU A 53 4.48 -17.25 -16.01
CA GLU A 53 5.53 -18.01 -15.32
C GLU A 53 6.63 -17.05 -14.85
N HIS A 54 7.17 -17.27 -13.64
CA HIS A 54 8.17 -16.41 -13.01
C HIS A 54 7.73 -14.96 -12.76
N ALA A 55 6.43 -14.67 -12.79
CA ALA A 55 5.92 -13.38 -12.33
C ALA A 55 6.35 -13.11 -10.88
N THR A 56 6.75 -11.87 -10.59
CA THR A 56 7.00 -11.46 -9.20
C THR A 56 5.68 -11.41 -8.44
N VAL A 57 5.65 -12.02 -7.26
CA VAL A 57 4.49 -12.02 -6.37
C VAL A 57 4.75 -11.16 -5.13
N LEU A 58 3.73 -10.91 -4.30
CA LEU A 58 3.91 -10.15 -3.07
C LEU A 58 4.90 -10.86 -2.14
N PRO A 59 5.78 -10.12 -1.44
CA PRO A 59 6.71 -10.71 -0.48
C PRO A 59 5.97 -11.43 0.65
N VAL A 60 4.83 -10.88 1.09
CA VAL A 60 3.94 -11.49 2.07
C VAL A 60 2.51 -11.48 1.55
N CYS A 61 1.66 -12.40 1.99
CA CYS A 61 0.22 -12.32 1.79
C CYS A 61 -0.41 -11.68 3.04
N PRO A 62 -0.71 -10.36 3.05
CA PRO A 62 -1.17 -9.68 4.25
C PRO A 62 -2.58 -10.11 4.64
N THR A 63 -2.81 -10.25 5.95
CA THR A 63 -4.14 -10.53 6.52
C THR A 63 -4.96 -9.27 6.76
N SER A 64 -4.31 -8.11 6.90
CA SER A 64 -4.94 -6.81 7.09
C SER A 64 -4.11 -5.70 6.46
N PHE A 65 -4.77 -4.60 6.10
CA PHE A 65 -4.15 -3.40 5.57
C PHE A 65 -4.82 -2.17 6.20
N ARG A 66 -4.01 -1.24 6.69
CA ARG A 66 -4.45 0.02 7.29
C ARG A 66 -3.76 1.15 6.55
N ASP A 67 -4.55 1.99 5.91
CA ASP A 67 -4.06 3.20 5.25
C ASP A 67 -4.23 4.39 6.20
N PHE A 68 -3.11 5.06 6.48
CA PHE A 68 -2.97 6.10 7.49
C PHE A 68 -2.85 7.48 6.84
N MET A 69 -3.71 8.40 7.26
CA MET A 69 -3.66 9.79 6.81
C MET A 69 -2.75 10.63 7.73
N VAL A 70 -1.43 10.39 7.73
CA VAL A 70 -0.49 11.05 8.67
C VAL A 70 0.27 12.25 8.09
N PHE A 71 0.13 12.54 6.78
CA PHE A 71 0.80 13.67 6.16
C PHE A 71 -0.13 14.89 6.05
N GLU A 72 -0.01 15.83 6.99
CA GLU A 72 -0.92 17.00 7.08
C GLU A 72 -1.01 17.80 5.78
N LYS A 73 0.13 18.05 5.13
CA LYS A 73 0.16 18.77 3.86
C LYS A 73 -0.67 18.06 2.79
N HIS A 74 -0.57 16.74 2.71
CA HIS A 74 -1.41 15.94 1.79
C HIS A 74 -2.89 16.06 2.16
N ALA A 75 -3.28 15.95 3.43
CA ALA A 75 -4.68 16.10 3.84
C ALA A 75 -5.26 17.47 3.44
N ILE A 76 -4.50 18.55 3.63
CA ILE A 76 -4.90 19.91 3.24
C ILE A 76 -4.99 20.04 1.71
N ASP A 77 -3.98 19.54 0.98
CA ASP A 77 -3.94 19.63 -0.48
C ASP A 77 -5.02 18.76 -1.15
N ALA A 78 -5.36 17.61 -0.56
CA ALA A 78 -6.48 16.77 -0.97
C ALA A 78 -7.82 17.51 -0.78
N ALA A 79 -8.03 18.19 0.35
CA ALA A 79 -9.22 19.02 0.58
C ALA A 79 -9.33 20.17 -0.44
N ARG A 80 -8.19 20.79 -0.80
CA ARG A 80 -8.13 21.79 -1.89
C ARG A 80 -8.51 21.18 -3.24
N GLY A 81 -7.95 20.03 -3.59
CA GLY A 81 -8.22 19.32 -4.85
C GLY A 81 -9.69 18.92 -4.99
N LEU A 82 -10.24 18.31 -3.94
CA LEU A 82 -11.65 17.94 -3.85
C LEU A 82 -12.56 19.16 -4.03
N THR A 83 -12.27 20.25 -3.31
CA THR A 83 -13.06 21.49 -3.39
C THR A 83 -12.96 22.13 -4.77
N ARG A 84 -11.76 22.18 -5.36
CA ARG A 84 -11.55 22.69 -6.71
C ARG A 84 -12.36 21.92 -7.75
N ARG A 85 -12.42 20.59 -7.62
CA ARG A 85 -13.06 19.71 -8.60
C ARG A 85 -14.57 19.65 -8.45
N PHE A 86 -15.06 19.53 -7.22
CA PHE A 86 -16.46 19.20 -6.92
C PHE A 86 -17.25 20.37 -6.33
N MET A 87 -16.58 21.44 -5.91
CA MET A 87 -17.21 22.65 -5.34
C MET A 87 -16.66 23.93 -6.00
N PRO A 88 -16.80 24.09 -7.33
CA PRO A 88 -16.15 25.15 -8.08
C PRO A 88 -16.58 26.57 -7.68
N ALA A 89 -17.77 26.74 -7.09
CA ALA A 89 -18.22 28.03 -6.57
C ALA A 89 -17.54 28.42 -5.25
N ILE A 90 -17.12 27.44 -4.44
CA ILE A 90 -16.51 27.66 -3.12
C ILE A 90 -15.00 27.87 -3.24
N TYR A 91 -14.36 27.17 -4.17
CA TYR A 91 -12.91 27.20 -4.33
C TYR A 91 -12.30 28.62 -4.50
N PRO A 92 -12.89 29.56 -5.29
CA PRO A 92 -12.39 30.92 -5.39
C PRO A 92 -12.40 31.68 -4.07
N VAL A 93 -13.43 31.47 -3.23
CA VAL A 93 -13.54 32.10 -1.90
C VAL A 93 -12.42 31.61 -1.00
N ALA A 94 -12.22 30.29 -0.94
CA ALA A 94 -11.12 29.70 -0.17
C ALA A 94 -9.76 30.23 -0.65
N ARG A 95 -9.53 30.31 -1.97
CA ARG A 95 -8.30 30.83 -2.56
C ARG A 95 -8.05 32.31 -2.25
N ALA A 96 -9.10 33.14 -2.29
CA ALA A 96 -9.00 34.55 -1.93
C ALA A 96 -8.61 34.71 -0.45
N PHE A 97 -9.24 33.94 0.45
CA PHE A 97 -8.87 33.91 1.86
C PHE A 97 -7.40 33.56 2.07
N GLU A 98 -6.92 32.47 1.45
CA GLU A 98 -5.52 32.04 1.62
C GLU A 98 -4.53 33.08 1.07
N ARG A 99 -4.87 33.73 -0.04
CA ARG A 99 -4.03 34.77 -0.65
C ARG A 99 -3.92 36.03 0.20
N VAL A 100 -5.03 36.47 0.80
CA VAL A 100 -5.08 37.69 1.62
C VAL A 100 -4.47 37.45 2.99
N THR A 101 -4.76 36.32 3.61
CA THR A 101 -4.35 36.06 5.00
C THR A 101 -3.01 35.33 5.13
N GLY A 102 -2.53 34.68 4.06
CA GLY A 102 -1.36 33.79 4.10
C GLY A 102 -1.59 32.50 4.91
N ARG A 103 -2.81 32.24 5.38
CA ARG A 103 -3.16 31.09 6.22
C ARG A 103 -3.99 30.10 5.42
N THR A 104 -3.80 28.79 5.67
CA THR A 104 -4.71 27.76 5.13
C THR A 104 -6.17 28.09 5.48
N PHE A 105 -7.07 27.97 4.50
CA PHE A 105 -8.51 28.16 4.72
C PHE A 105 -8.99 27.17 5.79
N PRO A 106 -9.62 27.61 6.90
CA PRO A 106 -9.85 26.74 8.05
C PRO A 106 -10.57 25.41 7.74
N PRO A 107 -11.58 25.37 6.85
CA PRO A 107 -12.21 24.10 6.42
C PRO A 107 -11.28 23.10 5.70
N PHE A 108 -10.11 23.51 5.20
CA PHE A 108 -9.13 22.58 4.63
C PHE A 108 -8.23 21.94 5.67
N ARG A 109 -8.24 22.41 6.93
CA ARG A 109 -7.46 21.77 7.98
C ARG A 109 -8.15 20.48 8.43
N PRO A 110 -7.40 19.42 8.75
CA PRO A 110 -7.98 18.22 9.32
C PRO A 110 -8.63 18.53 10.68
N HIS A 111 -9.62 17.72 11.03
CA HIS A 111 -10.32 17.81 12.32
C HIS A 111 -9.33 17.68 13.50
N THR A 112 -9.64 18.30 14.64
CA THR A 112 -8.75 18.32 15.82
C THR A 112 -8.33 16.93 16.33
N LEU A 113 -9.16 15.92 16.09
CA LEU A 113 -8.87 14.51 16.39
C LEU A 113 -7.61 14.00 15.67
N TRP A 114 -7.32 14.53 14.47
CA TRP A 114 -6.14 14.16 13.67
C TRP A 114 -4.82 14.38 14.42
N TYR A 115 -4.74 15.42 15.24
CA TYR A 115 -3.55 15.73 16.05
C TYR A 115 -3.47 14.95 17.35
N ARG A 116 -4.51 14.15 17.68
CA ARG A 116 -4.58 13.39 18.93
C ARG A 116 -4.32 11.90 18.72
N GLN A 117 -4.63 11.38 17.54
CA GLN A 117 -4.47 9.97 17.23
C GLN A 117 -4.25 9.78 15.73
N PRO A 118 -3.52 8.72 15.32
CA PRO A 118 -3.34 8.40 13.92
C PRO A 118 -4.69 8.00 13.30
N ILE A 119 -5.15 8.80 12.35
CA ILE A 119 -6.37 8.51 11.58
C ILE A 119 -6.02 7.50 10.49
N TYR A 120 -6.79 6.42 10.44
CA TYR A 120 -6.68 5.41 9.40
C TYR A 120 -8.05 4.81 9.08
N TYR A 121 -8.14 4.14 7.94
CA TYR A 121 -9.24 3.24 7.63
C TYR A 121 -8.71 1.82 7.38
N MET A 122 -9.54 0.83 7.70
CA MET A 122 -9.22 -0.56 7.37
C MET A 122 -9.58 -0.79 5.90
N SER A 123 -8.56 -1.13 5.11
CA SER A 123 -8.70 -1.30 3.67
C SER A 123 -8.67 -2.78 3.30
N ASN A 124 -8.94 -3.08 2.03
CA ASN A 124 -8.99 -4.45 1.55
C ASN A 124 -7.57 -4.97 1.25
N ALA A 125 -7.01 -5.77 2.16
CA ALA A 125 -5.69 -6.38 1.95
C ALA A 125 -5.62 -7.26 0.69
N LEU A 126 -6.76 -7.76 0.20
CA LEU A 126 -6.80 -8.60 -0.99
C LEU A 126 -6.55 -7.83 -2.28
N THR A 127 -6.66 -6.49 -2.30
CA THR A 127 -6.44 -5.67 -3.50
C THR A 127 -4.97 -5.22 -3.65
N LEU A 128 -4.09 -5.62 -2.74
CA LEU A 128 -2.66 -5.43 -2.92
C LEU A 128 -2.14 -6.37 -4.01
N ILE A 129 -1.42 -5.80 -4.97
CA ILE A 129 -0.85 -6.49 -6.11
C ILE A 129 0.65 -6.17 -6.24
N PRO A 130 1.46 -7.08 -6.82
CA PRO A 130 2.86 -6.82 -7.09
C PRO A 130 3.07 -5.66 -8.06
N SER A 131 4.26 -5.07 -7.99
CA SER A 131 4.69 -4.07 -8.97
C SER A 131 4.69 -4.64 -10.39
N GLY A 132 4.30 -3.82 -11.37
CA GLY A 132 4.22 -4.20 -12.78
C GLY A 132 2.92 -4.89 -13.19
N VAL A 133 2.03 -5.24 -12.26
CA VAL A 133 0.69 -5.73 -12.59
C VAL A 133 -0.18 -4.57 -13.10
N PRO A 134 -0.77 -4.66 -14.31
CA PRO A 134 -1.64 -3.62 -14.84
C PRO A 134 -2.89 -3.40 -13.96
N VAL A 135 -3.25 -2.14 -13.72
CA VAL A 135 -4.49 -1.75 -13.03
C VAL A 135 -5.36 -0.96 -14.00
N SER A 136 -6.61 -1.40 -14.14
CA SER A 136 -7.62 -0.68 -14.93
C SER A 136 -8.50 0.17 -14.02
N PRO A 137 -8.85 1.40 -14.42
CA PRO A 137 -9.81 2.21 -13.68
C PRO A 137 -11.17 1.47 -13.60
N PRO A 138 -11.87 1.51 -12.45
CA PRO A 138 -13.25 1.06 -12.38
C PRO A 138 -14.13 1.76 -13.42
N ALA A 139 -15.04 1.04 -14.07
CA ALA A 139 -15.83 1.58 -15.19
C ALA A 139 -16.68 2.82 -14.83
N TYR A 140 -16.98 3.02 -13.54
CA TYR A 140 -17.75 4.16 -13.04
C TYR A 140 -16.90 5.40 -12.72
N THR A 141 -15.56 5.33 -12.71
CA THR A 141 -14.73 6.50 -12.39
C THR A 141 -14.40 7.33 -13.63
N THR A 142 -14.40 8.66 -13.46
CA THR A 142 -13.89 9.64 -14.43
C THR A 142 -12.76 10.49 -13.85
N ALA A 143 -12.29 10.13 -12.66
CA ALA A 143 -11.26 10.83 -11.89
C ALA A 143 -10.40 9.79 -11.17
N LEU A 144 -9.63 9.03 -11.95
CA LEU A 144 -8.59 8.16 -11.39
C LEU A 144 -7.45 9.03 -10.87
N ASP A 145 -6.95 8.72 -9.68
CA ASP A 145 -5.80 9.37 -9.06
C ASP A 145 -4.81 8.32 -8.54
N PHE A 146 -3.63 8.76 -8.11
CA PHE A 146 -2.63 7.93 -7.46
C PHE A 146 -2.20 8.57 -6.13
N GLU A 147 -1.90 7.72 -5.15
CA GLU A 147 -1.38 8.15 -3.86
C GLU A 147 0.02 7.56 -3.68
N LEU A 148 0.99 8.42 -3.37
CA LEU A 148 2.33 7.99 -3.03
C LEU A 148 2.43 7.76 -1.53
N GLU A 149 2.69 6.51 -1.16
CA GLU A 149 2.74 6.07 0.22
C GLU A 149 3.99 5.23 0.53
N LEU A 150 4.25 5.06 1.82
CA LEU A 150 5.22 4.10 2.35
C LEU A 150 4.50 3.11 3.25
N GLY A 151 4.63 1.82 2.94
CA GLY A 151 4.07 0.75 3.74
C GLY A 151 5.10 0.11 4.68
N VAL A 152 4.66 -0.29 5.86
CA VAL A 152 5.43 -1.15 6.77
C VAL A 152 4.64 -2.43 7.00
N GLY A 153 5.24 -3.56 6.64
CA GLY A 153 4.69 -4.87 6.97
C GLY A 153 5.03 -5.24 8.40
N VAL A 154 4.01 -5.45 9.23
CA VAL A 154 4.19 -6.09 10.54
C VAL A 154 4.08 -7.59 10.31
N ILE A 155 5.15 -8.29 10.64
CA ILE A 155 5.24 -9.72 10.47
C ILE A 155 5.54 -10.30 11.84
N GLU A 156 4.69 -11.22 12.30
CA GLU A 156 4.99 -11.96 13.52
C GLU A 156 6.20 -12.84 13.25
N HIS A 157 7.26 -12.61 14.01
CA HIS A 157 8.43 -13.47 14.00
C HIS A 157 8.12 -14.65 14.92
N LEU A 158 8.47 -15.86 14.51
CA LEU A 158 8.62 -16.97 15.46
C LEU A 158 9.77 -16.61 16.40
N ILE A 159 9.49 -15.82 17.44
CA ILE A 159 10.33 -15.83 18.62
C ILE A 159 10.14 -17.24 19.17
N GLY A 160 11.24 -18.00 19.19
CA GLY A 160 11.25 -19.43 19.54
C GLY A 160 10.37 -19.75 20.74
N GLY A 161 9.80 -20.95 20.70
CA GLY A 161 9.02 -21.51 21.79
C GLY A 161 9.68 -21.21 23.13
N ALA A 162 8.90 -20.64 24.04
CA ALA A 162 9.24 -20.68 25.44
C ALA A 162 9.22 -22.15 25.88
N GLU A 163 10.41 -22.74 25.98
CA GLU A 163 10.71 -23.62 27.10
C GLU A 163 10.67 -22.81 28.41
#